data_AF-A0A2A4QSH4-F1
#
_entry.id   AF-A0A2A4QSH4-F1
#
_cell.length_a   1.000
_cell.length_b   1.000
_cell.length_c   1.000
_cell.angle_alpha   90.00
_cell.angle_beta   90.00
_cell.angle_gamma   90.00
#
_symmetry.space_group_name_H-M   'P 1'
#
loop_
_entity.id
_entity.type
_entity.pdbx_description
1 polymer ?
#
loop_
_entity_poly.entity_id
_entity_poly.type
_entity_poly.pdbx_seq_one_letter_code
_entity_poly.pdbx_strand_id
1 'polypeptide(L)'
;MWLFLWIFFAFAIIGGFCWSYHVLYEQKRAWNVFAKKYNLEFAKGTFFEPPSAAGQIKGRQVNLYTQQKINDQTRTSSNQTVVEVFLNDLPGTTAVVTPAGFMDFMESVGLPAPFIVEDPKWPANILARTFEDERPDLWFLENSKRVEAIQTLSKMPFDIGFVTDADRAFVVVRTSLPLTDPKRINQILGQLFKAAELLETTSAPDKSAEPA
;
A
#
# COMPACT_ATOMS: atom_id res chain seq x y z
N MET A 1 -45.60 -1.55 22.15
CA MET A 1 -44.38 -0.74 22.22
C MET A 1 -43.11 -1.57 21.95
N TRP A 2 -42.94 -2.72 22.61
CA TRP A 2 -41.80 -3.63 22.40
C TRP A 2 -41.59 -4.08 20.93
N LEU A 3 -42.65 -4.48 20.23
CA LEU A 3 -42.57 -4.94 18.84
C LEU A 3 -42.09 -3.84 17.86
N PHE A 4 -42.51 -2.60 18.05
CA PHE A 4 -42.07 -1.47 17.22
C PHE A 4 -40.57 -1.17 17.38
N LEU A 5 -40.03 -1.35 18.59
CA LEU A 5 -38.60 -1.20 18.85
C LEU A 5 -37.78 -2.24 18.08
N TRP A 6 -38.21 -3.51 18.08
CA TRP A 6 -37.56 -4.57 17.30
C TRP A 6 -37.62 -4.33 15.79
N ILE A 7 -38.74 -3.82 15.28
CA ILE A 7 -38.86 -3.45 13.86
C ILE A 7 -37.85 -2.35 13.51
N PHE A 8 -37.74 -1.30 14.33
CA PHE A 8 -36.78 -0.23 14.10
C PHE A 8 -35.33 -0.75 14.09
N PHE A 9 -34.96 -1.59 15.05
CA PHE A 9 -33.63 -2.22 15.07
C PHE A 9 -33.38 -3.10 13.84
N ALA A 10 -34.37 -3.88 13.40
CA ALA A 10 -34.26 -4.69 12.20
C ALA A 10 -34.00 -3.83 10.96
N PHE A 11 -34.74 -2.72 10.78
CA PHE A 11 -34.51 -1.78 9.68
C PHE A 11 -33.12 -1.15 9.74
N ALA A 12 -32.64 -0.76 10.92
CA ALA A 12 -31.30 -0.20 11.08
C ALA A 12 -30.21 -1.22 10.70
N ILE A 13 -30.34 -2.46 11.14
CA ILE A 13 -29.39 -3.55 10.83
C ILE A 13 -29.40 -3.87 9.33
N ILE A 14 -30.59 -4.04 8.74
CA ILE A 14 -30.73 -4.33 7.31
C ILE A 14 -30.18 -3.16 6.47
N GLY A 15 -30.44 -1.92 6.88
CA GLY A 15 -29.90 -0.73 6.22
C GLY A 15 -28.37 -0.71 6.23
N GLY A 16 -27.75 -0.94 7.39
CA GLY A 16 -26.29 -1.02 7.51
C GLY A 16 -25.68 -2.18 6.70
N PHE A 17 -26.35 -3.33 6.68
CA PHE A 17 -25.96 -4.48 5.88
C PHE A 17 -26.00 -4.17 4.37
N CYS A 18 -27.10 -3.62 3.88
CA CYS A 18 -27.26 -3.23 2.47
C CYS A 18 -26.22 -2.20 2.03
N TRP A 19 -25.91 -1.23 2.89
CA TRP A 19 -24.86 -0.25 2.62
C TRP A 19 -23.48 -0.90 2.51
N SER A 20 -23.13 -1.75 3.48
CA SER A 20 -21.84 -2.45 3.49
C SER A 20 -21.68 -3.34 2.27
N TYR A 21 -22.76 -4.05 1.89
CA TYR A 21 -22.80 -4.86 0.68
C TYR A 21 -22.65 -4.01 -0.59
N HIS A 22 -23.32 -2.86 -0.67
CA HIS A 22 -23.21 -1.94 -1.80
C HIS A 22 -21.77 -1.44 -1.98
N VAL A 23 -21.10 -1.05 -0.89
CA VAL A 23 -19.70 -0.64 -0.91
C VAL A 23 -18.78 -1.75 -1.42
N LEU A 24 -18.95 -2.97 -0.93
CA LEU A 24 -18.19 -4.14 -1.38
C LEU A 24 -18.43 -4.45 -2.87
N TYR A 25 -19.67 -4.31 -3.33
CA TYR A 25 -20.02 -4.51 -4.73
C TYR A 25 -19.34 -3.47 -5.64
N GLU A 26 -19.39 -2.18 -5.29
CA GLU A 26 -18.72 -1.13 -6.05
C GLU A 26 -17.20 -1.29 -6.03
N GLN A 27 -16.62 -1.76 -4.92
CA GLN A 27 -15.20 -2.08 -4.82
C GLN A 27 -14.83 -3.18 -5.83
N LYS A 28 -15.56 -4.32 -5.82
CA LYS A 28 -15.35 -5.42 -6.77
C LYS A 28 -15.48 -4.97 -8.22
N ARG A 29 -16.47 -4.12 -8.50
CA ARG A 29 -16.67 -3.57 -9.84
C ARG A 29 -15.50 -2.69 -10.26
N ALA A 30 -15.08 -1.75 -9.41
CA ALA A 30 -13.99 -0.83 -9.70
C ALA A 30 -12.66 -1.56 -9.92
N TRP A 31 -12.37 -2.55 -9.08
CA TRP A 31 -11.12 -3.32 -9.15
C TRP A 31 -11.11 -4.24 -10.37
N ASN A 32 -12.24 -4.83 -10.74
CA ASN A 32 -12.35 -5.60 -11.98
C ASN A 32 -12.13 -4.71 -13.22
N VAL A 33 -12.71 -3.51 -13.26
CA VAL A 33 -12.47 -2.55 -14.35
C VAL A 33 -11.00 -2.15 -14.43
N PHE A 34 -10.38 -1.88 -13.27
CA PHE A 34 -8.97 -1.56 -13.17
C PHE A 34 -8.09 -2.74 -13.63
N ALA A 35 -8.34 -3.95 -13.13
CA ALA A 35 -7.60 -5.15 -13.48
C ALA A 35 -7.69 -5.47 -14.98
N LYS A 36 -8.88 -5.36 -15.58
CA LYS A 36 -9.06 -5.54 -17.02
C LYS A 36 -8.28 -4.51 -17.85
N LYS A 37 -8.24 -3.25 -17.41
CA LYS A 37 -7.48 -2.19 -18.10
C LYS A 37 -5.97 -2.48 -18.15
N TYR A 38 -5.43 -3.12 -17.13
CA TYR A 38 -4.00 -3.38 -16.98
C TYR A 38 -3.61 -4.85 -17.13
N ASN A 39 -4.55 -5.72 -17.52
CA ASN A 39 -4.36 -7.17 -17.62
C ASN A 39 -3.81 -7.80 -16.33
N LEU A 40 -4.37 -7.40 -15.18
CA LEU A 40 -4.05 -8.01 -13.89
C LEU A 40 -4.90 -9.24 -13.64
N GLU A 41 -4.35 -10.20 -12.89
CA GLU A 41 -5.09 -11.31 -12.34
C GLU A 41 -6.04 -10.78 -11.25
N PHE A 42 -7.34 -10.93 -11.48
CA PHE A 42 -8.38 -10.44 -10.57
C PHE A 42 -9.08 -11.61 -9.88
N ALA A 43 -8.97 -11.66 -8.55
CA ALA A 43 -9.74 -12.56 -7.71
C ALA A 43 -10.89 -11.77 -7.07
N LYS A 44 -12.13 -12.11 -7.46
CA LYS A 44 -13.34 -11.43 -6.94
C LYS A 44 -13.60 -11.70 -5.45
N GLY A 45 -13.07 -12.81 -4.92
CA GLY A 45 -13.45 -13.36 -3.62
C GLY A 45 -14.86 -13.96 -3.61
N THR A 46 -15.29 -14.50 -2.46
CA THR A 46 -16.68 -14.92 -2.23
C THR A 46 -17.63 -13.72 -2.12
N PHE A 47 -18.91 -13.93 -1.76
CA PHE A 47 -19.91 -12.87 -1.71
C PHE A 47 -19.53 -11.75 -0.72
N PHE A 48 -18.98 -12.13 0.44
CA PHE A 48 -18.62 -11.22 1.54
C PHE A 48 -17.12 -10.94 1.66
N GLU A 49 -16.28 -11.62 0.88
CA GLU A 49 -14.85 -11.35 0.87
C GLU A 49 -14.51 -10.16 -0.01
N PRO A 50 -13.49 -9.35 0.37
CA PRO A 50 -12.95 -8.31 -0.48
C PRO A 50 -12.26 -8.92 -1.72
N PRO A 51 -12.22 -8.19 -2.84
CA PRO A 51 -11.45 -8.60 -4.00
C PRO A 51 -9.95 -8.47 -3.76
N SER A 52 -9.16 -9.08 -4.65
CA SER A 52 -7.75 -8.80 -4.85
C SER A 52 -7.41 -8.73 -6.35
N ALA A 53 -6.36 -7.98 -6.67
CA ALA A 53 -5.78 -7.93 -8.00
C ALA A 53 -4.26 -7.92 -7.91
N ALA A 54 -3.58 -8.71 -8.74
CA ALA A 54 -2.13 -8.79 -8.78
C ALA A 54 -1.63 -8.95 -10.22
N GLY A 55 -0.40 -8.53 -10.50
CA GLY A 55 0.22 -8.73 -11.80
C GLY A 55 1.22 -7.63 -12.13
N GLN A 56 1.60 -7.54 -13.40
CA GLN A 56 2.63 -6.60 -13.83
C GLN A 56 2.06 -5.41 -14.61
N ILE A 57 2.49 -4.20 -14.24
CA ILE A 57 2.20 -2.96 -14.96
C ILE A 57 3.54 -2.29 -15.27
N LYS A 58 3.82 -2.02 -16.56
CA LYS A 58 5.07 -1.38 -17.00
C LYS A 58 6.33 -2.07 -16.42
N GLY A 59 6.35 -3.40 -16.45
CA GLY A 59 7.47 -4.21 -15.96
C GLY A 59 7.57 -4.32 -14.44
N ARG A 60 6.72 -3.64 -13.65
CA ARG A 60 6.73 -3.73 -12.18
C ARG A 60 5.60 -4.60 -11.68
N GLN A 61 5.90 -5.44 -10.69
CA GLN A 61 4.86 -6.17 -9.96
C GLN A 61 4.02 -5.19 -9.14
N VAL A 62 2.70 -5.37 -9.19
CA VAL A 62 1.72 -4.56 -8.46
C VAL A 62 0.75 -5.49 -7.76
N ASN A 63 0.50 -5.23 -6.48
CA ASN A 63 -0.54 -5.91 -5.72
C ASN A 63 -1.57 -4.91 -5.21
N LEU A 64 -2.84 -5.31 -5.24
CA LEU A 64 -3.98 -4.56 -4.72
C LEU A 64 -4.86 -5.55 -3.95
N TYR A 65 -4.94 -5.42 -2.64
CA TYR A 65 -5.67 -6.36 -1.80
C TYR A 65 -6.22 -5.67 -0.55
N THR A 66 -7.03 -6.38 0.23
CA THR A 66 -7.53 -5.89 1.52
C THR A 66 -6.88 -6.69 2.64
N GLN A 67 -6.36 -6.00 3.65
CA GLN A 67 -5.77 -6.57 4.85
C GLN A 67 -6.62 -6.21 6.07
N GLN A 68 -6.79 -7.15 6.99
CA GLN A 68 -7.41 -6.88 8.29
C GLN A 68 -6.35 -6.33 9.24
N LYS A 69 -6.58 -5.12 9.77
CA LYS A 69 -5.79 -4.51 10.84
C LYS A 69 -6.51 -4.74 12.16
N ILE A 70 -5.85 -5.45 13.08
CA ILE A 70 -6.36 -5.65 14.44
C ILE A 70 -5.79 -4.51 15.29
N ASN A 71 -6.65 -3.79 15.99
CA ASN A 71 -6.23 -2.82 17.00
C ASN A 71 -6.29 -3.49 18.37
N ASP A 72 -5.12 -3.78 18.93
CA ASP A 72 -4.99 -4.49 20.21
C ASP A 72 -5.56 -3.70 21.40
N GLN A 73 -5.59 -2.36 21.31
CA GLN A 73 -6.12 -1.51 22.38
C GLN A 73 -7.65 -1.51 22.42
N THR A 74 -8.30 -1.52 21.25
CA THR A 74 -9.76 -1.43 21.15
C THR A 74 -10.44 -2.78 20.89
N ARG A 75 -9.66 -3.85 20.65
CA ARG A 75 -10.15 -5.17 20.19
C ARG A 75 -11.05 -5.08 18.95
N THR A 76 -10.92 -4.01 18.19
CA THR A 76 -11.65 -3.82 16.93
C THR A 76 -10.73 -4.15 15.78
N SER A 77 -11.29 -4.80 14.76
CA SER A 77 -10.59 -4.97 13.49
C SER A 77 -11.16 -4.03 12.45
N SER A 78 -10.30 -3.42 11.65
CA SER A 78 -10.70 -2.66 10.47
C SER A 78 -10.07 -3.28 9.22
N ASN A 79 -10.79 -3.20 8.10
CA ASN A 79 -10.24 -3.61 6.81
C ASN A 79 -9.55 -2.40 6.17
N GLN A 80 -8.33 -2.60 5.70
CA GLN A 80 -7.55 -1.61 4.97
C GLN A 80 -7.28 -2.12 3.56
N THR A 81 -7.49 -1.26 2.57
CA THR A 81 -7.02 -1.50 1.21
C THR A 81 -5.52 -1.23 1.17
N VAL A 82 -4.77 -2.16 0.61
CA VAL A 82 -3.32 -2.11 0.42
C VAL A 82 -3.02 -2.07 -1.07
N VAL A 83 -2.15 -1.13 -1.47
CA VAL A 83 -1.61 -1.03 -2.83
C VAL A 83 -0.10 -1.09 -2.73
N GLU A 84 0.51 -2.08 -3.38
CA GLU A 84 1.96 -2.28 -3.41
C GLU A 84 2.46 -2.13 -4.85
N VAL A 85 3.57 -1.42 -5.02
CA VAL A 85 4.33 -1.37 -6.27
C VAL A 85 5.76 -1.75 -5.97
N PHE A 86 6.20 -2.85 -6.58
CA PHE A 86 7.54 -3.39 -6.38
C PHE A 86 8.54 -2.64 -7.26
N LEU A 87 9.73 -2.45 -6.70
CA LEU A 87 10.91 -2.01 -7.42
C LEU A 87 11.50 -3.20 -8.17
N ASN A 88 12.14 -2.91 -9.30
CA ASN A 88 12.91 -3.89 -10.08
C ASN A 88 14.35 -4.02 -9.54
N ASP A 89 14.89 -2.93 -8.99
CA ASP A 89 16.23 -2.90 -8.41
C ASP A 89 16.13 -2.99 -6.88
N LEU A 90 16.85 -3.94 -6.29
CA LEU A 90 16.91 -4.12 -4.84
C LEU A 90 18.02 -3.26 -4.23
N PRO A 91 17.75 -2.54 -3.12
CA PRO A 91 18.77 -1.82 -2.35
C PRO A 91 19.87 -2.71 -1.75
N GLY A 92 19.60 -4.00 -1.58
CA GLY A 92 20.50 -4.93 -0.89
C GLY A 92 20.57 -4.72 0.63
N THR A 93 19.58 -4.02 1.20
CA THR A 93 19.44 -3.75 2.63
C THR A 93 18.01 -3.95 3.07
N THR A 94 17.81 -4.30 4.32
CA THR A 94 16.50 -4.39 4.97
C THR A 94 16.14 -3.09 5.66
N ALA A 95 15.07 -2.44 5.22
CA ALA A 95 14.63 -1.19 5.81
C ALA A 95 13.13 -1.00 5.67
N VAL A 96 12.55 -0.35 6.68
CA VAL A 96 11.20 0.18 6.63
C VAL A 96 11.29 1.68 6.88
N VAL A 97 10.76 2.46 5.94
CA VAL A 97 10.71 3.93 5.98
C VAL A 97 9.26 4.35 5.84
N THR A 98 8.69 4.94 6.89
CA THR A 98 7.24 5.19 6.97
C THR A 98 6.90 6.32 7.94
N PRO A 99 5.82 7.09 7.74
CA PRO A 99 5.21 7.88 8.79
C PRO A 99 4.69 7.00 9.95
N ALA A 100 4.35 7.64 11.07
CA ALA A 100 3.88 6.97 12.29
C ALA A 100 2.64 6.05 12.12
N GLY A 101 1.82 6.24 11.08
CA GLY A 101 0.60 5.43 10.84
C GLY A 101 0.84 3.95 10.56
N PHE A 102 2.09 3.56 10.28
CA PHE A 102 2.52 2.20 9.90
C PHE A 102 3.43 1.55 10.96
N MET A 103 3.47 2.11 12.17
CA MET A 103 4.31 1.60 13.26
C MET A 103 3.98 0.14 13.60
N ASP A 104 2.71 -0.25 13.54
CA ASP A 104 2.26 -1.63 13.75
C ASP A 104 2.96 -2.63 12.83
N PHE A 105 3.11 -2.28 11.55
CA PHE A 105 3.86 -3.11 10.62
C PHE A 105 5.35 -3.09 10.92
N MET A 106 5.93 -1.92 11.19
CA MET A 106 7.35 -1.81 11.52
C MET A 106 7.72 -2.62 12.78
N GLU A 107 6.86 -2.64 13.79
CA GLU A 107 7.01 -3.47 14.99
C GLU A 107 6.90 -4.96 14.66
N SER A 108 5.97 -5.35 13.78
CA SER A 108 5.80 -6.75 13.38
C SER A 108 6.99 -7.32 12.60
N VAL A 109 7.74 -6.49 11.88
CA VAL A 109 8.97 -6.89 11.17
C VAL A 109 10.15 -7.05 12.13
N GLY A 110 10.09 -6.44 13.32
CA GLY A 110 11.11 -6.61 14.35
C GLY A 110 12.44 -5.89 14.05
N LEU A 111 12.42 -4.78 13.32
CA LEU A 111 13.62 -3.99 13.02
C LEU A 111 14.07 -3.19 14.26
N PRO A 112 15.25 -3.48 14.83
CA PRO A 112 15.64 -2.94 16.13
C PRO A 112 16.18 -1.51 16.04
N ALA A 113 16.91 -1.17 14.97
CA ALA A 113 17.72 0.02 14.92
C ALA A 113 17.04 1.15 14.12
N PRO A 114 16.79 2.33 14.70
CA PRO A 114 16.39 3.50 13.94
C PRO A 114 17.58 4.05 13.14
N PHE A 115 17.31 4.62 11.97
CA PHE A 115 18.30 5.36 11.20
C PHE A 115 17.72 6.69 10.69
N ILE A 116 18.61 7.62 10.34
CA ILE A 116 18.25 8.92 9.77
C ILE A 116 19.17 9.15 8.56
N VAL A 117 18.62 9.75 7.52
CA VAL A 117 19.40 10.19 6.36
C VAL A 117 19.79 11.64 6.56
N GLU A 118 21.09 11.94 6.50
CA GLU A 118 21.64 13.30 6.66
C GLU A 118 21.41 14.17 5.41
N ASP A 119 20.15 14.35 5.01
CA ASP A 119 19.73 15.20 3.88
C ASP A 119 18.67 16.22 4.34
N PRO A 120 18.81 17.53 4.03
CA PRO A 120 17.83 18.56 4.43
C PRO A 120 16.40 18.33 3.91
N LYS A 121 16.22 17.53 2.86
CA LYS A 121 14.91 17.17 2.30
C LYS A 121 14.29 15.95 3.00
N TRP A 122 15.04 15.24 3.85
CA TRP A 122 14.52 14.09 4.59
C TRP A 122 13.34 14.50 5.48
N PRO A 123 12.16 13.87 5.36
CA PRO A 123 11.00 14.29 6.13
C PRO A 123 11.15 14.05 7.63
N ALA A 124 10.94 15.10 8.43
CA ALA A 124 11.05 15.03 9.89
C ALA A 124 9.99 14.13 10.56
N ASN A 125 8.88 13.84 9.88
CA ASN A 125 7.77 13.04 10.39
C ASN A 125 7.85 11.55 9.97
N ILE A 126 8.97 11.13 9.38
CA ILE A 126 9.21 9.75 8.98
C ILE A 126 9.99 9.02 10.08
N LEU A 127 9.57 7.79 10.32
CA LEU A 127 10.28 6.78 11.09
C LEU A 127 10.97 5.85 10.11
N ALA A 128 12.24 5.58 10.35
CA ALA A 128 13.04 4.69 9.53
C ALA A 128 13.77 3.70 10.42
N ARG A 129 13.67 2.41 10.11
CA ARG A 129 14.30 1.33 10.88
C ARG A 129 14.92 0.28 9.97
N THR A 130 15.96 -0.38 10.49
CA THR A 130 16.81 -1.38 9.82
C THR A 130 17.45 -2.31 10.87
N PHE A 131 18.31 -3.23 10.45
CA PHE A 131 19.19 -4.01 11.34
C PHE A 131 20.44 -3.22 11.72
N GLU A 132 21.08 -3.57 12.85
CA GLU A 132 22.21 -2.80 13.41
C GLU A 132 23.44 -2.75 12.51
N ASP A 133 23.65 -3.76 11.67
CA ASP A 133 24.79 -3.93 10.78
C ASP A 133 24.54 -3.42 9.35
N GLU A 134 23.33 -2.94 9.06
CA GLU A 134 22.96 -2.43 7.75
C GLU A 134 23.02 -0.90 7.68
N ARG A 135 23.29 -0.37 6.48
CA ARG A 135 23.46 1.07 6.22
C ARG A 135 22.58 1.57 5.05
N PRO A 136 21.24 1.44 5.16
CA PRO A 136 20.32 1.94 4.12
C PRO A 136 20.40 3.46 3.93
N ASP A 137 20.90 4.19 4.92
CA ASP A 137 21.13 5.64 4.84
C ASP A 137 22.10 6.00 3.71
N LEU A 138 23.17 5.22 3.53
CA LEU A 138 24.13 5.43 2.45
C LEU A 138 23.47 5.24 1.09
N TRP A 139 22.62 4.23 0.94
CA TRP A 139 21.85 4.02 -0.28
C TRP A 139 20.94 5.23 -0.59
N PHE A 140 20.28 5.83 0.40
CA PHE A 140 19.52 7.06 0.15
C PHE A 140 20.41 8.24 -0.28
N LEU A 141 21.60 8.39 0.31
CA LEU A 141 22.53 9.50 0.04
C LEU A 141 23.23 9.40 -1.32
N GLU A 142 23.43 8.20 -1.85
CA GLU A 142 24.01 7.98 -3.19
C GLU A 142 23.22 8.67 -4.31
N ASN A 143 21.91 8.81 -4.13
CA ASN A 143 21.03 9.44 -5.12
C ASN A 143 19.94 10.27 -4.44
N SER A 144 20.10 11.59 -4.47
CA SER A 144 19.15 12.54 -3.88
C SER A 144 17.70 12.41 -4.40
N LYS A 145 17.47 11.78 -5.55
CA LYS A 145 16.11 11.47 -6.04
C LYS A 145 15.40 10.46 -5.14
N ARG A 146 16.12 9.55 -4.48
CA ARG A 146 15.57 8.58 -3.52
C ARG A 146 14.97 9.32 -2.32
N VAL A 147 15.68 10.33 -1.81
CA VAL A 147 15.16 11.22 -0.74
C VAL A 147 13.94 12.02 -1.21
N GLU A 148 13.95 12.52 -2.44
CA GLU A 148 12.80 13.22 -3.03
C GLU A 148 11.57 12.31 -3.18
N ALA A 149 11.77 11.03 -3.49
CA ALA A 149 10.70 10.03 -3.54
C ALA A 149 10.04 9.89 -2.18
N ILE A 150 10.83 9.69 -1.14
CA ILE A 150 10.37 9.59 0.25
C ILE A 150 9.65 10.88 0.68
N GLN A 151 10.18 12.05 0.32
CA GLN A 151 9.54 13.34 0.60
C GLN A 151 8.21 13.53 -0.14
N THR A 152 8.08 13.00 -1.35
CA THR A 152 6.82 13.05 -2.11
C THR A 152 5.78 12.13 -1.49
N LEU A 153 6.19 10.91 -1.14
CA LEU A 153 5.36 9.92 -0.47
C LEU A 153 4.87 10.43 0.90
N SER A 154 5.73 11.09 1.68
CA SER A 154 5.38 11.60 3.02
C SER A 154 4.30 12.67 3.05
N LYS A 155 4.01 13.31 1.91
CA LYS A 155 3.00 14.37 1.76
C LYS A 155 1.62 13.85 1.35
N MET A 156 1.53 12.58 0.96
CA MET A 156 0.26 11.99 0.58
C MET A 156 -0.63 11.76 1.82
N PRO A 157 -1.96 11.87 1.69
CA PRO A 157 -2.89 11.77 2.81
C PRO A 157 -3.22 10.32 3.20
N PHE A 158 -2.27 9.40 3.01
CA PHE A 158 -2.44 7.96 3.24
C PHE A 158 -1.29 7.43 4.11
N ASP A 159 -1.51 6.27 4.72
CA ASP A 159 -0.45 5.56 5.42
C ASP A 159 0.48 4.95 4.36
N ILE A 160 1.75 5.35 4.31
CA ILE A 160 2.68 4.97 3.25
C ILE A 160 3.97 4.42 3.81
N GLY A 161 4.47 3.34 3.22
CA GLY A 161 5.77 2.78 3.54
C GLY A 161 6.61 2.60 2.29
N PHE A 162 7.92 2.77 2.44
CA PHE A 162 8.90 2.07 1.64
C PHE A 162 9.44 0.91 2.46
N VAL A 163 9.40 -0.29 1.90
CA VAL A 163 9.82 -1.52 2.56
C VAL A 163 10.79 -2.22 1.63
N THR A 164 11.93 -2.63 2.18
CA THR A 164 12.93 -3.43 1.48
C THR A 164 13.44 -4.52 2.40
N ASP A 165 13.69 -5.68 1.82
CA ASP A 165 14.38 -6.82 2.42
C ASP A 165 15.36 -7.40 1.38
N ALA A 166 15.92 -8.59 1.65
CA ALA A 166 16.89 -9.23 0.76
C ALA A 166 16.32 -9.64 -0.60
N ASP A 167 15.01 -9.89 -0.70
CA ASP A 167 14.37 -10.49 -1.87
C ASP A 167 13.45 -9.51 -2.62
N ARG A 168 12.99 -8.46 -1.94
CA ARG A 168 12.01 -7.51 -2.50
C ARG A 168 12.17 -6.12 -1.92
N ALA A 169 11.88 -5.13 -2.77
CA ALA A 169 11.70 -3.75 -2.37
C ALA A 169 10.40 -3.25 -2.99
N PHE A 170 9.59 -2.54 -2.21
CA PHE A 170 8.31 -2.03 -2.67
C PHE A 170 7.90 -0.76 -1.92
N VAL A 171 7.12 0.06 -2.61
CA VAL A 171 6.37 1.16 -1.99
C VAL A 171 4.93 0.70 -1.78
N VAL A 172 4.38 1.02 -0.61
CA VAL A 172 3.06 0.58 -0.19
C VAL A 172 2.22 1.74 0.30
N VAL A 173 0.95 1.76 -0.10
CA VAL A 173 -0.10 2.64 0.45
C VAL A 173 -1.12 1.76 1.16
N ARG A 174 -1.48 2.16 2.38
CA ARG A 174 -2.63 1.62 3.12
C ARG A 174 -3.69 2.71 3.31
N THR A 175 -4.95 2.34 3.15
CA THR A 175 -6.07 3.25 3.36
C THR A 175 -7.30 2.50 3.89
N SER A 176 -8.07 3.14 4.78
CA SER A 176 -9.38 2.64 5.20
C SER A 176 -10.45 2.79 4.10
N LEU A 177 -10.13 3.48 3.00
CA LEU A 177 -11.05 3.62 1.88
C LEU A 177 -11.09 2.32 1.06
N PRO A 178 -12.29 1.84 0.68
CA PRO A 178 -12.44 0.62 -0.12
C PRO A 178 -12.00 0.79 -1.59
N LEU A 179 -11.62 2.01 -2.01
CA LEU A 179 -11.23 2.34 -3.39
C LEU A 179 -12.28 1.88 -4.44
N THR A 180 -13.49 2.41 -4.33
CA THR A 180 -14.64 2.14 -5.22
C THR A 180 -14.61 2.91 -6.54
N ASP A 181 -13.58 3.75 -6.79
CA ASP A 181 -13.41 4.51 -8.02
C ASP A 181 -12.11 4.11 -8.75
N PRO A 182 -12.19 3.57 -9.98
CA PRO A 182 -11.01 3.24 -10.78
C PRO A 182 -10.07 4.43 -11.00
N LYS A 183 -10.58 5.67 -11.07
CA LYS A 183 -9.73 6.86 -11.25
C LYS A 183 -8.87 7.11 -10.03
N ARG A 184 -9.43 6.94 -8.83
CA ARG A 184 -8.70 7.05 -7.56
C ARG A 184 -7.58 6.00 -7.46
N ILE A 185 -7.86 4.75 -7.86
CA ILE A 185 -6.85 3.68 -7.92
C ILE A 185 -5.72 4.08 -8.86
N ASN A 186 -6.04 4.56 -10.06
CA ASN A 186 -5.04 5.03 -11.03
C ASN A 186 -4.19 6.20 -10.51
N GLN A 187 -4.79 7.14 -9.77
CA GLN A 187 -4.06 8.27 -9.18
C GLN A 187 -3.05 7.80 -8.12
N ILE A 188 -3.47 6.89 -7.23
CA ILE A 188 -2.59 6.31 -6.20
C ILE A 188 -1.45 5.55 -6.88
N LEU A 189 -1.76 4.66 -7.82
CA LEU A 189 -0.73 3.94 -8.57
C LEU A 189 0.21 4.89 -9.31
N GLY A 190 -0.28 5.95 -9.95
CA GLY A 190 0.58 6.91 -10.64
C GLY A 190 1.60 7.57 -9.71
N GLN A 191 1.20 7.89 -8.47
CA GLN A 191 2.10 8.42 -7.45
C GLN A 191 3.11 7.37 -6.96
N LEU A 192 2.67 6.13 -6.73
CA LEU A 192 3.54 5.02 -6.35
C LEU A 192 4.56 4.67 -7.44
N PHE A 193 4.13 4.63 -8.71
CA PHE A 193 5.02 4.41 -9.85
C PHE A 193 6.08 5.50 -9.97
N LYS A 194 5.68 6.77 -9.82
CA LYS A 194 6.62 7.89 -9.84
C LYS A 194 7.62 7.79 -8.68
N ALA A 195 7.19 7.38 -7.49
CA ALA A 195 8.09 7.17 -6.36
C ALA A 195 9.04 5.99 -6.61
N ALA A 196 8.54 4.85 -7.11
CA ALA A 196 9.35 3.69 -7.45
C ALA A 196 10.42 4.03 -8.51
N GLU A 197 10.05 4.79 -9.55
CA GLU A 197 10.98 5.28 -10.58
C GLU A 197 12.09 6.19 -10.02
N LEU A 198 11.81 6.96 -8.97
CA LEU A 198 12.81 7.81 -8.31
C LEU A 198 13.70 7.03 -7.32
N LEU A 199 13.20 5.90 -6.79
CA LEU A 199 13.94 5.04 -5.87
C LEU A 199 14.92 4.12 -6.61
N GLU A 200 14.56 3.68 -7.82
CA GLU A 200 15.40 2.83 -8.67
C GLU A 200 16.60 3.59 -9.27
N THR A 201 17.65 2.84 -9.57
CA THR A 201 18.86 3.36 -10.25
C THR A 201 18.74 3.19 -11.76
N THR A 202 18.09 2.10 -12.19
CA THR A 202 17.83 1.74 -13.57
C THR A 202 16.37 2.03 -13.90
N SER A 203 16.10 2.70 -15.02
CA SER A 203 14.73 2.81 -15.54
C SER A 203 14.16 1.40 -15.80
N ALA A 204 12.89 1.17 -15.43
CA ALA A 204 12.21 -0.11 -15.67
C ALA A 204 12.50 -0.69 -17.07
N PRO A 205 12.70 -2.01 -17.19
CA PRO A 205 12.95 -2.63 -18.49
C PRO A 205 11.78 -2.33 -19.43
N ASP A 206 12.12 -1.72 -20.58
CA ASP A 206 11.16 -1.48 -21.64
C ASP A 206 10.73 -2.82 -22.23
N LYS A 207 9.44 -2.99 -22.51
CA LYS A 207 8.84 -4.26 -22.99
C LYS A 207 9.34 -4.71 -24.38
N SER A 208 10.33 -4.03 -24.94
CA SER A 208 10.95 -4.27 -26.24
C SER A 208 12.13 -5.25 -26.18
N ALA A 209 12.50 -5.77 -25.00
CA ALA A 209 13.69 -6.61 -24.80
C ALA A 209 13.42 -8.09 -24.43
N GLU A 210 12.29 -8.66 -24.86
CA GLU A 210 12.15 -10.13 -24.90
C GLU A 210 12.57 -10.62 -26.31
N PRO A 211 13.65 -11.43 -26.44
CA PRO A 211 13.86 -12.16 -27.67
C PRO A 211 12.77 -13.24 -27.80
N ALA A 212 12.17 -13.29 -29.00
CA ALA A 212 11.23 -14.32 -29.41
C ALA A 212 11.83 -15.73 -29.37
#